data_AF-A0A1C6IKB3-F1
#
_entry.id   AF-A0A1C6IKB3-F1
#
_cell.length_a   1.000
_cell.length_b   1.000
_cell.length_c   1.000
_cell.angle_alpha   90.00
_cell.angle_beta   90.00
_cell.angle_gamma   90.00
#
_symmetry.space_group_name_H-M   'P 1'
#
loop_
_entity.id
_entity.type
_entity.pdbx_description
1 polymer ?
#
loop_
_entity_poly.entity_id
_entity_poly.type
_entity_poly.pdbx_seq_one_letter_code
_entity_poly.pdbx_strand_id
1 'polypeptide(L)' 'MYALEYKQLYIVPDALTKNRTCQSYRWKQAAICEDAAPLEAIRATKARPDEWRVVPMGNSYAI' A
#
# COMPACT_ATOMS: atom_id res chain seq x y z
N MET A 1 -0.81 -15.91 1.17
CA MET A 1 -1.40 -14.73 1.84
C MET A 1 -0.84 -13.47 1.19
N TYR A 2 -1.73 -12.65 0.67
CA TYR A 2 -1.45 -11.44 -0.09
C TYR A 2 -2.23 -10.27 0.50
N ALA A 3 -1.66 -9.07 0.45
CA ALA A 3 -2.31 -7.84 0.83
C ALA A 3 -2.55 -6.96 -0.41
N LEU A 4 -3.75 -6.41 -0.51
CA LEU A 4 -4.05 -5.31 -1.41
C LEU A 4 -3.77 -4.01 -0.67
N GLU A 5 -2.87 -3.19 -1.20
CA GLU A 5 -2.47 -1.92 -0.62
C GLU A 5 -2.81 -0.75 -1.54
N TYR A 6 -3.19 0.37 -0.94
CA TYR A 6 -3.51 1.62 -1.60
C TYR A 6 -2.46 2.70 -1.28
N LYS A 7 -2.07 3.48 -2.29
CA LYS A 7 -1.15 4.61 -2.17
C LYS A 7 -1.82 5.77 -1.43
N GLN A 8 -1.43 6.00 -0.19
CA GLN A 8 -1.92 7.11 0.63
C GLN A 8 -0.83 8.19 0.76
N LEU A 9 -1.20 9.46 0.58
CA LEU A 9 -0.33 10.58 0.91
C LEU A 9 0.12 10.48 2.37
N TYR A 10 1.42 10.56 2.61
CA TYR A 10 1.99 10.50 3.93
C TYR A 10 2.90 11.70 4.17
N ILE A 11 2.48 12.53 5.12
CA ILE A 11 3.27 13.64 5.64
C ILE A 11 4.05 13.09 6.83
N VAL A 12 5.38 13.08 6.69
CA VAL A 12 6.27 12.62 7.76
C VAL A 12 6.10 13.56 8.96
N PRO A 13 5.81 13.02 10.17
CA PRO A 13 5.69 13.81 11.39
C PRO A 13 7.10 14.14 11.91
N ASP A 14 7.79 15.04 11.21
CA ASP A 14 9.11 15.53 11.59
C ASP A 14 9.02 16.93 12.21
N ALA A 15 10.05 17.34 12.97
CA ALA A 15 10.09 18.69 13.53
C ALA A 15 9.99 19.74 12.42
N LEU A 16 9.12 20.74 12.59
CA LEU A 16 8.81 21.76 11.57
C LEU A 16 10.07 22.51 11.13
N THR A 17 10.73 22.05 10.06
CA THR A 17 11.79 22.79 9.37
C THR A 17 11.21 23.61 8.22
N LYS A 18 11.92 24.65 7.79
CA LYS A 18 11.46 25.66 6.82
C LYS A 18 11.07 25.07 5.45
N ASN A 19 11.56 23.87 5.12
CA ASN A 19 11.31 23.17 3.85
C ASN A 19 10.19 22.12 4.03
N ARG A 20 8.94 22.61 3.98
CA ARG A 20 7.70 21.88 4.28
C ARG A 20 7.15 21.02 3.13
N THR A 21 7.94 20.21 2.44
CA THR A 21 7.46 19.56 1.21
C THR A 21 7.84 18.09 1.01
N CYS A 22 8.20 17.34 2.05
CA CYS A 22 8.33 15.88 1.94
C CYS A 22 6.94 15.23 1.80
N GLN A 23 6.28 15.43 0.67
CA GLN A 23 5.06 14.71 0.28
C GLN A 23 5.46 13.31 -0.18
N SER A 24 5.74 12.45 0.79
CA SER A 24 5.95 11.03 0.53
C SER A 24 4.59 10.33 0.40
N TYR A 25 4.64 9.05 0.04
CA TYR A 25 3.46 8.19 0.06
C TYR A 25 3.78 6.95 0.89
N ARG A 26 2.75 6.43 1.54
CA ARG A 26 2.79 5.11 2.20
C ARG A 26 1.77 4.21 1.54
N TRP A 27 2.01 2.91 1.64
CA TRP A 27 1.05 1.91 1.20
C TRP A 27 0.21 1.50 2.39
N LYS A 28 -1.11 1.73 2.29
CA LYS A 28 -2.08 1.37 3.32
C LYS A 28 -2.76 0.08 2.92
N GLN A 29 -2.70 -0.92 3.78
CA GLN A 29 -3.42 -2.18 3.59
C GLN A 29 -4.93 -1.93 3.57
N ALA A 30 -5.58 -2.39 2.50
CA ALA A 30 -7.02 -2.28 2.28
C ALA A 30 -7.73 -3.62 2.45
N ALA A 31 -7.11 -4.71 2.01
CA ALA A 31 -7.66 -6.07 2.13
C ALA A 31 -6.53 -7.11 2.21
N ILE A 32 -6.85 -8.29 2.74
CA ILE A 32 -5.98 -9.47 2.72
C ILE A 32 -6.78 -10.61 2.10
N CYS A 33 -6.11 -11.45 1.32
CA CYS A 33 -6.65 -12.73 0.88
C CYS A 33 -5.54 -13.80 0.89
N GLU A 34 -5.91 -15.06 0.98
CA GLU A 34 -4.96 -16.16 0.84
C GLU A 34 -4.35 -16.19 -0.58
N ASP A 35 -5.19 -15.88 -1.58
CA ASP A 35 -4.88 -15.85 -3.01
C ASP A 35 -4.75 -14.44 -3.59
N ALA A 36 -3.91 -14.29 -4.61
CA ALA A 36 -3.70 -13.01 -5.30
C ALA A 36 -4.82 -12.68 -6.31
N ALA A 37 -5.41 -13.69 -6.95
CA ALA A 37 -6.41 -13.53 -8.01
C ALA A 37 -7.62 -12.63 -7.62
N PRO A 38 -8.28 -12.83 -6.45
CA PRO A 38 -9.38 -11.96 -6.05
C PRO A 38 -8.93 -10.52 -5.78
N LEU A 39 -7.70 -10.31 -5.30
CA LEU A 39 -7.16 -8.97 -5.05
C LEU A 39 -6.83 -8.24 -6.36
N GLU A 40 -6.32 -8.94 -7.36
CA GLU A 40 -6.08 -8.40 -8.69
C GLU A 40 -7.40 -8.06 -9.41
N ALA A 41 -8.44 -8.88 -9.25
CA ALA A 41 -9.77 -8.55 -9.76
C ALA A 41 -10.30 -7.25 -9.14
N ILE A 42 -10.14 -7.06 -7.82
CA ILE A 42 -10.51 -5.81 -7.15
C ILE A 42 -9.67 -4.65 -7.68
N ARG A 43 -8.35 -4.82 -7.84
CA ARG A 43 -7.45 -3.79 -8.38
C ARG A 43 -7.86 -3.34 -9.78
N ALA A 44 -8.24 -4.26 -10.66
CA ALA A 44 -8.67 -3.97 -12.03
C ALA A 44 -9.94 -3.11 -12.09
N THR A 45 -10.81 -3.16 -11.07
CA THR A 45 -12.03 -2.33 -11.01
C THR A 45 -11.77 -0.89 -10.52
N LYS A 46 -10.57 -0.56 -10.05
CA LYS A 46 -10.27 0.76 -9.49
C LYS A 46 -9.97 1.77 -10.58
N ALA A 47 -10.44 3.00 -10.39
CA ALA A 47 -10.27 4.10 -11.34
C ALA A 47 -8.80 4.47 -11.62
N ARG A 48 -7.88 4.16 -10.70
CA ARG A 48 -6.45 4.44 -10.83
C ARG A 48 -5.63 3.20 -10.43
N PRO A 49 -5.47 2.20 -11.31
CA PRO A 49 -4.80 0.94 -10.98
C PRO A 49 -3.36 1.10 -10.49
N ASP A 50 -2.67 2.19 -10.88
CA ASP A 50 -1.29 2.49 -10.47
C ASP A 50 -1.16 2.93 -9.00
N GLU A 51 -2.28 3.33 -8.37
CA GLU A 51 -2.34 3.65 -6.95
C GLU A 51 -2.59 2.40 -6.09
N TRP A 52 -2.71 1.22 -6.69
CA TRP A 52 -2.98 -0.04 -6.00
C TRP A 52 -1.90 -1.07 -6.31
N ARG A 53 -1.54 -1.86 -5.31
CA ARG A 53 -0.62 -2.99 -5.49
C ARG A 53 -1.07 -4.20 -4.69
N VAL A 54 -0.83 -5.39 -5.24
CA VAL A 54 -0.95 -6.65 -4.53
C VAL A 54 0.46 -7.08 -4.14
N VAL A 55 0.69 -7.31 -2.85
CA VAL A 55 1.99 -7.73 -2.33
C VAL A 55 1.85 -9.03 -1.54
N PRO A 56 2.80 -9.96 -1.65
CA PRO A 56 2.82 -11.12 -0.78
C PRO A 56 3.05 -10.64 0.66
N MET A 57 2.21 -11.08 1.59
CA MET A 57 2.52 -10.90 3.01
C MET A 57 3.66 -11.85 3.34
N GLY A 58 4.85 -11.28 3.55
CA GLY A 58 6.02 -12.04 3.96
C GLY A 58 5.70 -12.86 5.20
N ASN A 59 5.91 -14.17 5.10
CA ASN A 59 5.77 -15.07 6.23
C ASN A 59 6.79 -14.64 7.29
N SER A 60 6.35 -14.14 8.44
CA SER A 60 7.22 -13.78 9.57
C SER A 60 7.91 -15.00 10.23
N TYR A 61 7.84 -16.17 9.60
CA TYR A 61 8.43 -17.44 10.06
C TYR A 61 9.70 -17.81 9.26
N ALA A 62 10.49 -16.82 8.85
CA ALA A 62 11.82 -17.05 8.29
C ALA A 62 12.88 -16.45 9.22
N ILE A 63 12.96 -16.98 10.45
CA ILE A 63 14.16 -16.97 11.32
C ILE A 63 14.20 -18.32 12.03
#